data_AF-A0A2E1XFH5-F1
#
_entry.id   AF-A0A2E1XFH5-F1
#
_cell.length_a   1.000
_cell.length_b   1.000
_cell.length_c   1.000
_cell.angle_alpha   90.00
_cell.angle_beta   90.00
_cell.angle_gamma   90.00
#
_symmetry.space_group_name_H-M   'P 1'
#
loop_
_entity.id
_entity.type
_entity.pdbx_description
1 polymer ?
#
loop_
_entity_poly.entity_id
_entity_poly.type
_entity_poly.pdbx_seq_one_letter_code
_entity_poly.pdbx_strand_id
1 'polypeptide(L)'
;MNGEPVIDVRGLTKRFGDKTVVDHFDLKVPRGSIYGFLGPNGSGKTTTIRMVCGLLKPDEGEGTCLGYDVLNESMKIKNKVGYMTQRFSLYEDLSIRENLEFFARLYGLGHVRQRVDDAIASLGLEGRSKQLSGSLSGGWKQRLALAVSMMHNPQLLLLDEPTAGVDPKARRDFWDTIREYSRQGVTTLVSTHYMDEAVQCDRIAYIAYGKKLLDAPTAEIPGRLGLHAFKLDNGDLEKLTAELRGADGVEILARFGASIHVCGKDREKLAATVDRIRGEPGVRVTEIEAGLEEAFIYLMANSDDNFSVGDAA
;
A
#
# COMPACT_ATOMS: atom_id res chain seq x y z
N MET A 1 -19.95 -2.76 13.70
CA MET A 1 -20.68 -1.57 13.19
C MET A 1 -20.56 -1.56 11.67
N ASN A 2 -21.59 -2.00 10.94
CA ASN A 2 -21.59 -1.92 9.48
C ASN A 2 -22.08 -0.53 9.07
N GLY A 3 -21.21 0.47 9.22
CA GLY A 3 -21.42 1.78 8.62
C GLY A 3 -21.17 1.74 7.12
N GLU A 4 -21.79 2.64 6.36
CA GLU A 4 -21.53 2.80 4.94
C GLU A 4 -20.03 2.99 4.65
N PRO A 5 -19.52 2.41 3.55
CA PRO A 5 -18.13 2.56 3.14
C PRO A 5 -17.78 4.03 2.87
N VAL A 6 -16.53 4.40 3.12
CA VAL A 6 -16.01 5.74 2.80
C VAL A 6 -15.65 5.85 1.33
N ILE A 7 -15.30 4.76 0.67
CA ILE A 7 -15.13 4.68 -0.79
C ILE A 7 -15.95 3.49 -1.27
N ASP A 8 -16.83 3.69 -2.25
CA ASP A 8 -17.54 2.62 -2.95
C ASP A 8 -17.61 3.00 -4.43
N VAL A 9 -16.68 2.45 -5.22
CA VAL A 9 -16.54 2.72 -6.65
C VAL A 9 -16.52 1.42 -7.43
N ARG A 10 -17.08 1.45 -8.64
CA ARG A 10 -17.28 0.29 -9.49
C ARG A 10 -16.85 0.57 -10.91
N GLY A 11 -16.13 -0.38 -11.51
CA GLY A 11 -15.70 -0.33 -12.89
C GLY A 11 -14.84 0.90 -13.22
N LEU A 12 -14.08 1.44 -12.27
CA LEU A 12 -13.25 2.62 -12.57
C LEU A 12 -12.22 2.27 -13.64
N THR A 13 -12.27 3.00 -14.74
CA THR A 13 -11.34 2.82 -15.86
C THR A 13 -10.65 4.14 -16.17
N LYS A 14 -9.34 4.08 -16.40
CA LYS A 14 -8.55 5.21 -16.88
C LYS A 14 -7.63 4.82 -18.01
N ARG A 15 -7.72 5.59 -19.10
CA ARG A 15 -6.91 5.48 -20.31
C ARG A 15 -6.09 6.75 -20.52
N PHE A 16 -4.88 6.57 -21.02
CA PHE A 16 -4.01 7.65 -21.48
C PHE A 16 -3.53 7.32 -22.89
N GLY A 17 -4.13 7.96 -23.89
CA GLY A 17 -4.01 7.53 -25.28
C GLY A 17 -4.55 6.10 -25.44
N ASP A 18 -3.75 5.23 -26.06
CA ASP A 18 -4.11 3.82 -26.29
C ASP A 18 -3.88 2.92 -25.06
N LYS A 19 -3.33 3.46 -23.98
CA LYS A 19 -2.93 2.69 -22.80
C LYS A 19 -4.01 2.75 -21.71
N THR A 20 -4.63 1.61 -21.40
CA THR A 20 -5.48 1.44 -20.21
C THR A 20 -4.59 1.23 -18.97
N VAL A 21 -4.58 2.20 -18.05
CA VAL A 21 -3.76 2.16 -16.82
C VAL A 21 -4.52 1.58 -15.64
N VAL A 22 -5.84 1.79 -15.59
CA VAL A 22 -6.76 1.18 -14.64
C VAL A 22 -7.91 0.62 -15.45
N ASP A 23 -8.25 -0.64 -15.25
CA ASP A 23 -9.20 -1.40 -16.08
C ASP A 23 -10.29 -2.01 -15.19
N HIS A 24 -11.50 -1.44 -15.27
CA HIS A 24 -12.70 -1.90 -14.55
C HIS A 24 -12.44 -2.19 -13.06
N PHE A 25 -11.77 -1.26 -12.37
CA PHE A 25 -11.33 -1.46 -10.99
C PHE A 25 -12.44 -1.12 -9.98
N ASP A 26 -12.83 -2.11 -9.18
CA ASP A 26 -13.75 -1.94 -8.06
C ASP A 26 -13.00 -1.70 -6.76
N LEU A 27 -13.45 -0.76 -5.94
CA LEU A 27 -12.85 -0.50 -4.62
C LEU A 27 -13.92 -0.18 -3.59
N LYS A 28 -13.88 -0.90 -2.47
CA LYS A 28 -14.77 -0.67 -1.33
C LYS A 28 -13.97 -0.56 -0.04
N VAL A 29 -13.86 0.66 0.49
CA VAL A 29 -13.11 0.94 1.73
C VAL A 29 -14.07 1.16 2.89
N PRO A 30 -14.05 0.27 3.91
CA PRO A 30 -14.83 0.46 5.13
C PRO A 30 -14.42 1.73 5.88
N ARG A 31 -15.36 2.32 6.61
CA ARG A 31 -15.06 3.45 7.49
C ARG A 31 -14.17 3.03 8.65
N GLY A 32 -13.16 3.84 8.95
CA GLY A 32 -12.28 3.70 10.11
C GLY A 32 -11.23 2.59 9.99
N SER A 33 -11.08 1.99 8.80
CA SER A 33 -10.03 1.02 8.53
C SER A 33 -8.76 1.67 7.98
N ILE A 34 -7.63 1.02 8.21
CA ILE A 34 -6.39 1.21 7.46
C ILE A 34 -6.41 0.23 6.28
N TYR A 35 -6.63 0.77 5.09
CA TYR A 35 -6.78 0.00 3.86
C TYR A 35 -5.47 0.04 3.05
N GLY A 36 -4.87 -1.12 2.84
CA GLY A 36 -3.69 -1.29 2.01
C GLY A 36 -4.07 -1.38 0.53
N PHE A 37 -3.39 -0.60 -0.30
CA PHE A 37 -3.53 -0.66 -1.74
C PHE A 37 -2.18 -1.03 -2.38
N LEU A 38 -1.98 -2.34 -2.54
CA LEU A 38 -0.68 -2.93 -2.82
C LEU A 38 -0.56 -3.28 -4.30
N GLY A 39 0.65 -3.14 -4.84
CA GLY A 39 0.95 -3.56 -6.21
C GLY A 39 2.30 -3.06 -6.69
N PRO A 40 2.85 -3.62 -7.78
CA PRO A 40 4.13 -3.17 -8.33
C PRO A 40 4.06 -1.74 -8.87
N ASN A 41 5.23 -1.18 -9.21
CA ASN A 41 5.29 0.10 -9.88
C ASN A 41 4.58 0.04 -11.24
N GLY A 42 3.83 1.09 -11.58
CA GLY A 42 3.07 1.13 -12.84
C GLY A 42 1.76 0.35 -12.85
N SER A 43 1.37 -0.32 -11.75
CA SER A 43 0.12 -1.10 -11.69
C SER A 43 -1.17 -0.28 -11.71
N GLY A 44 -1.08 1.05 -11.54
CA GLY A 44 -2.24 1.96 -11.53
C GLY A 44 -2.57 2.57 -10.17
N LYS A 45 -1.80 2.27 -9.09
CA LYS A 45 -2.08 2.75 -7.72
C LYS A 45 -2.35 4.25 -7.60
N THR A 46 -1.38 5.07 -8.00
CA THR A 46 -1.47 6.53 -7.98
C THR A 46 -2.64 7.04 -8.82
N THR A 47 -2.88 6.42 -9.98
CA THR A 47 -3.99 6.78 -10.89
C THR A 47 -5.34 6.55 -10.23
N THR A 48 -5.54 5.37 -9.61
CA THR A 48 -6.77 5.04 -8.88
C THR A 48 -6.98 5.96 -7.68
N ILE A 49 -5.93 6.26 -6.90
CA ILE A 49 -6.03 7.22 -5.78
C ILE A 49 -6.48 8.58 -6.28
N ARG A 50 -5.88 9.08 -7.37
CA ARG A 50 -6.24 10.36 -7.98
C ARG A 50 -7.68 10.40 -8.49
N MET A 51 -8.20 9.28 -8.99
CA MET A 51 -9.61 9.18 -9.37
C MET A 51 -10.53 9.26 -8.16
N VAL A 52 -10.27 8.46 -7.13
CA VAL A 52 -11.09 8.41 -5.91
C VAL A 52 -11.07 9.75 -5.15
N CYS A 53 -9.97 10.50 -5.19
CA CYS A 53 -9.87 11.80 -4.55
C CYS A 53 -10.38 12.99 -5.40
N GLY A 54 -10.85 12.72 -6.61
CA GLY A 54 -11.37 13.76 -7.51
C GLY A 54 -10.31 14.67 -8.11
N LEU A 55 -9.04 14.24 -8.16
CA LEU A 55 -7.95 14.93 -8.87
C LEU A 55 -7.82 14.50 -10.33
N LEU A 56 -8.38 13.34 -10.69
CA LEU A 56 -8.39 12.80 -12.04
C LEU A 56 -9.79 12.28 -12.35
N LYS A 57 -10.36 12.65 -13.49
CA LYS A 57 -11.67 12.11 -13.89
C LYS A 57 -11.49 10.69 -14.48
N PRO A 58 -12.22 9.68 -13.98
CA PRO A 58 -12.34 8.38 -14.66
C PRO A 58 -12.88 8.56 -16.07
N ASP A 59 -12.47 7.69 -16.99
CA ASP A 59 -13.08 7.64 -18.32
C ASP A 59 -14.36 6.80 -18.32
N GLU A 60 -14.42 5.78 -17.45
CA GLU A 60 -15.61 4.96 -17.19
C GLU A 60 -15.69 4.58 -15.71
N GLY A 61 -16.83 4.01 -15.33
CA GLY A 61 -17.15 3.62 -13.97
C GLY A 61 -17.96 4.67 -13.22
N GLU A 62 -18.33 4.33 -12.00
CA GLU A 62 -19.20 5.14 -11.15
C GLU A 62 -18.87 4.92 -9.67
N GLY A 63 -19.48 5.74 -8.81
CA GLY A 63 -19.48 5.52 -7.38
C GLY A 63 -19.20 6.78 -6.57
N THR A 64 -18.90 6.56 -5.29
CA THR A 64 -18.81 7.62 -4.30
C THR A 64 -17.55 7.55 -3.46
N CYS A 65 -17.10 8.73 -3.03
CA CYS A 65 -16.06 8.92 -2.04
C CYS A 65 -16.60 9.90 -0.99
N LEU A 66 -16.62 9.49 0.28
CA LEU A 66 -17.23 10.22 1.39
C LEU A 66 -18.72 10.56 1.15
N GLY A 67 -19.42 9.71 0.41
CA GLY A 67 -20.82 9.91 0.02
C GLY A 67 -21.03 10.93 -1.12
N TYR A 68 -19.95 11.40 -1.75
CA TYR A 68 -20.01 12.30 -2.90
C TYR A 68 -19.62 11.59 -4.18
N ASP A 69 -20.30 11.92 -5.28
CA ASP A 69 -20.06 11.34 -6.60
C ASP A 69 -18.66 11.70 -7.13
N VAL A 70 -17.88 10.69 -7.53
CA VAL A 70 -16.48 10.87 -7.97
C VAL A 70 -16.36 11.56 -9.35
N LEU A 71 -17.43 11.57 -10.16
CA LEU A 71 -17.45 12.19 -11.48
C LEU A 71 -17.86 13.66 -11.43
N ASN A 72 -18.76 14.01 -10.52
CA ASN A 72 -19.49 15.29 -10.52
C ASN A 72 -19.25 16.14 -9.27
N GLU A 73 -18.80 15.56 -8.15
CA GLU A 73 -18.72 16.25 -6.85
C GLU A 73 -17.29 16.34 -6.28
N SER A 74 -16.28 16.33 -7.16
CA SER A 74 -14.86 16.32 -6.80
C SER A 74 -14.43 17.41 -5.81
N MET A 75 -15.02 18.61 -5.87
CA MET A 75 -14.70 19.69 -4.92
C MET A 75 -15.12 19.36 -3.48
N LYS A 76 -16.26 18.66 -3.30
CA LYS A 76 -16.73 18.24 -1.96
C LYS A 76 -15.82 17.15 -1.38
N ILE A 77 -15.33 16.26 -2.22
CA ILE A 77 -14.36 15.22 -1.87
C ILE A 77 -13.04 15.87 -1.41
N LYS A 78 -12.45 16.74 -2.24
CA LYS A 78 -11.14 17.37 -1.96
C LYS A 78 -11.11 18.14 -0.64
N ASN A 79 -12.20 18.79 -0.26
CA ASN A 79 -12.30 19.53 1.01
C ASN A 79 -12.31 18.63 2.26
N LYS A 80 -12.50 17.32 2.11
CA LYS A 80 -12.61 16.36 3.22
C LYS A 80 -11.54 15.27 3.19
N VAL A 81 -10.67 15.30 2.18
CA VAL A 81 -9.58 14.36 1.99
C VAL A 81 -8.26 15.03 2.37
N GLY A 82 -7.42 14.33 3.13
CA GLY A 82 -6.00 14.61 3.22
C GLY A 82 -5.29 13.77 2.18
N TYR A 83 -4.53 14.39 1.27
CA TYR A 83 -3.79 13.65 0.23
C TYR A 83 -2.30 13.95 0.31
N MET A 84 -1.53 12.90 0.54
CA MET A 84 -0.07 12.93 0.53
C MET A 84 0.42 12.23 -0.73
N THR A 85 1.04 12.98 -1.62
CA THR A 85 1.61 12.47 -2.87
C THR A 85 2.94 11.73 -2.63
N GLN A 86 3.32 10.86 -3.57
CA GLN A 86 4.61 10.16 -3.55
C GLN A 86 5.82 11.10 -3.47
N ARG A 87 5.77 12.22 -4.22
CA ARG A 87 6.79 13.28 -4.11
C ARG A 87 6.43 14.21 -2.95
N PHE A 88 7.45 14.74 -2.29
CA PHE A 88 7.26 15.78 -1.28
C PHE A 88 6.53 16.98 -1.90
N SER A 89 5.38 17.33 -1.33
CA SER A 89 4.42 18.29 -1.92
C SER A 89 4.50 19.69 -1.34
N LEU A 90 5.44 19.94 -0.42
CA LEU A 90 5.57 21.22 0.29
C LEU A 90 6.67 22.08 -0.34
N TYR A 91 6.61 23.38 -0.08
CA TYR A 91 7.57 24.35 -0.60
C TYR A 91 8.90 24.22 0.12
N GLU A 92 9.92 23.74 -0.60
CA GLU A 92 11.23 23.42 -0.06
C GLU A 92 12.03 24.66 0.39
N ASP A 93 11.71 25.82 -0.20
CA ASP A 93 12.24 27.14 0.08
C ASP A 93 11.50 27.89 1.20
N LEU A 94 10.39 27.35 1.69
CA LEU A 94 9.71 27.82 2.89
C LEU A 94 10.15 27.03 4.12
N SER A 95 10.16 27.69 5.27
CA SER A 95 10.35 27.04 6.56
C SER A 95 9.20 26.08 6.91
N ILE A 96 9.43 25.23 7.91
CA ILE A 96 8.39 24.33 8.45
C ILE A 96 7.14 25.13 8.85
N ARG A 97 7.33 26.23 9.60
CA ARG A 97 6.24 27.09 10.03
C ARG A 97 5.54 27.77 8.86
N GLU A 98 6.28 28.32 7.90
CA GLU A 98 5.71 29.00 6.74
C GLU A 98 4.86 28.04 5.88
N ASN A 99 5.31 26.80 5.70
CA ASN A 99 4.51 25.77 5.03
C ASN A 99 3.19 25.50 5.77
N LEU A 100 3.25 25.27 7.08
CA LEU A 100 2.04 25.01 7.89
C LEU A 100 1.09 26.21 7.86
N GLU A 101 1.60 27.44 7.98
CA GLU A 101 0.81 28.66 7.89
C GLU A 101 0.19 28.85 6.51
N PHE A 102 0.94 28.56 5.45
CA PHE A 102 0.47 28.64 4.07
C PHE A 102 -0.71 27.68 3.84
N PHE A 103 -0.55 26.40 4.15
CA PHE A 103 -1.60 25.41 3.94
C PHE A 103 -2.81 25.62 4.86
N ALA A 104 -2.60 26.05 6.11
CA ALA A 104 -3.70 26.40 7.00
C ALA A 104 -4.55 27.55 6.44
N ARG A 105 -3.93 28.56 5.83
CA ARG A 105 -4.64 29.65 5.14
C ARG A 105 -5.31 29.18 3.86
N LEU A 106 -4.66 28.31 3.08
CA LEU A 106 -5.21 27.75 1.85
C LEU A 106 -6.50 26.97 2.10
N TYR A 107 -6.56 26.22 3.21
CA TYR A 107 -7.77 25.52 3.66
C TYR A 107 -8.79 26.44 4.38
N GLY A 108 -8.51 27.75 4.50
CA GLY A 108 -9.40 28.71 5.16
C GLY A 108 -9.57 28.46 6.67
N LEU A 109 -8.57 27.89 7.34
CA LEU A 109 -8.67 27.54 8.75
C LEU A 109 -8.59 28.79 9.64
N GLY A 110 -9.48 28.86 10.64
CA GLY A 110 -9.39 29.84 11.71
C GLY A 110 -8.29 29.49 12.72
N HIS A 111 -7.87 30.48 13.52
CA HIS A 111 -6.83 30.33 14.55
C HIS A 111 -5.51 29.74 14.01
N VAL A 112 -5.11 30.17 12.81
CA VAL A 112 -3.93 29.64 12.08
C VAL A 112 -2.71 29.51 12.99
N ARG A 113 -2.36 30.56 13.74
CA ARG A 113 -1.19 30.56 14.61
C ARG A 113 -1.23 29.42 15.64
N GLN A 114 -2.35 29.25 16.34
CA GLN A 114 -2.51 28.20 17.34
C GLN A 114 -2.43 26.81 16.70
N ARG A 115 -3.14 26.60 15.58
CA ARG A 115 -3.09 25.32 14.86
C ARG A 115 -1.68 24.94 14.40
N VAL A 116 -0.91 25.94 13.95
CA VAL A 116 0.48 25.74 13.52
C VAL A 116 1.36 25.43 14.72
N ASP A 117 1.17 26.12 15.84
CA ASP A 117 1.91 25.86 17.09
C ASP A 117 1.61 24.43 17.58
N ASP A 118 0.34 24.02 17.59
CA ASP A 118 -0.09 22.67 17.96
C ASP A 118 0.49 21.60 17.00
N ALA A 119 0.47 21.85 15.69
CA ALA A 119 1.04 20.96 14.68
C ALA A 119 2.55 20.80 14.88
N ILE A 120 3.28 21.89 15.11
CA ILE A 120 4.73 21.86 15.35
C ILE A 120 5.05 21.07 16.63
N ALA A 121 4.26 21.26 17.69
CA ALA A 121 4.42 20.52 18.93
C ALA A 121 4.13 19.02 18.76
N SER A 122 3.05 18.67 18.06
CA SER A 122 2.70 17.26 17.79
C SER A 122 3.77 16.53 16.97
N LEU A 123 4.51 17.26 16.13
CA LEU A 123 5.62 16.75 15.35
C LEU A 123 6.93 16.67 16.14
N GLY A 124 7.03 17.29 17.31
CA GLY A 124 8.29 17.46 18.04
C GLY A 124 9.30 18.34 17.30
N LEU A 125 8.81 19.38 16.60
CA LEU A 125 9.60 20.27 15.75
C LEU A 125 9.76 21.69 16.29
N GLU A 126 9.47 21.94 17.58
CA GLU A 126 9.48 23.26 18.20
C GLU A 126 10.81 23.99 17.97
N GLY A 127 11.93 23.29 18.19
CA GLY A 127 13.29 23.83 17.98
C GLY A 127 13.72 23.96 16.52
N ARG A 128 12.91 23.50 15.56
CA ARG A 128 13.23 23.47 14.12
C ARG A 128 12.22 24.23 13.26
N SER A 129 11.24 24.89 13.86
CA SER A 129 10.15 25.56 13.15
C SER A 129 10.57 26.56 12.05
N LYS A 130 11.75 27.18 12.20
CA LYS A 130 12.34 28.12 11.23
C LYS A 130 13.28 27.48 10.20
N GLN A 131 13.53 26.18 10.30
CA GLN A 131 14.36 25.44 9.34
C GLN A 131 13.62 25.32 8.01
N LEU A 132 14.34 25.46 6.89
CA LEU A 132 13.80 25.24 5.55
C LEU A 132 13.36 23.78 5.37
N SER A 133 12.15 23.57 4.85
CA SER A 133 11.58 22.23 4.71
C SER A 133 12.39 21.36 3.74
N GLY A 134 13.02 21.96 2.72
CA GLY A 134 13.90 21.26 1.78
C GLY A 134 15.13 20.61 2.42
N SER A 135 15.59 21.14 3.55
CA SER A 135 16.76 20.64 4.29
C SER A 135 16.44 19.50 5.27
N LEU A 136 15.16 19.13 5.41
CA LEU A 136 14.75 18.03 6.28
C LEU A 136 15.19 16.68 5.69
N SER A 137 15.47 15.71 6.56
CA SER A 137 15.64 14.31 6.11
C SER A 137 14.31 13.76 5.60
N GLY A 138 14.35 12.67 4.82
CA GLY A 138 13.16 12.04 4.24
C GLY A 138 12.06 11.76 5.28
N GLY A 139 12.40 11.14 6.41
CA GLY A 139 11.42 10.87 7.47
C GLY A 139 10.76 12.13 8.04
N TRP A 140 11.53 13.22 8.19
CA TRP A 140 10.97 14.50 8.65
C TRP A 140 10.10 15.18 7.59
N LYS A 141 10.47 15.09 6.30
CA LYS A 141 9.64 15.54 5.18
C LYS A 141 8.29 14.82 5.19
N GLN A 142 8.28 13.49 5.35
CA GLN A 142 7.03 12.72 5.38
C GLN A 142 6.15 13.03 6.59
N ARG A 143 6.73 13.21 7.78
CA ARG A 143 5.96 13.64 8.96
C ARG A 143 5.32 15.01 8.75
N LEU A 144 6.07 15.96 8.20
CA LEU A 144 5.54 17.30 7.93
C LEU A 144 4.41 17.25 6.88
N ALA A 145 4.59 16.48 5.80
CA ALA A 145 3.56 16.29 4.77
C ALA A 145 2.29 15.63 5.33
N LEU A 146 2.45 14.64 6.21
CA LEU A 146 1.33 14.00 6.91
C LEU A 146 0.59 15.00 7.81
N ALA A 147 1.32 15.78 8.61
CA ALA A 147 0.69 16.81 9.46
C ALA A 147 -0.08 17.84 8.64
N VAL A 148 0.51 18.34 7.54
CA VAL A 148 -0.17 19.26 6.61
C VAL A 148 -1.45 18.65 6.06
N SER A 149 -1.40 17.37 5.66
CA SER A 149 -2.56 16.63 5.14
C SER A 149 -3.68 16.45 6.16
N MET A 150 -3.37 16.54 7.45
CA MET A 150 -4.32 16.36 8.56
C MET A 150 -4.85 17.68 9.15
N MET A 151 -4.26 18.84 8.82
CA MET A 151 -4.59 20.12 9.49
C MET A 151 -6.05 20.55 9.38
N HIS A 152 -6.72 20.22 8.28
CA HIS A 152 -8.12 20.55 8.04
C HIS A 152 -9.08 19.47 8.55
N ASN A 153 -8.60 18.52 9.37
CA ASN A 153 -9.36 17.43 9.97
C ASN A 153 -10.11 16.58 8.92
N PRO A 154 -9.38 15.94 7.98
CA PRO A 154 -10.00 15.13 6.95
C PRO A 154 -10.69 13.89 7.54
N GLN A 155 -11.68 13.39 6.83
CA GLN A 155 -12.35 12.12 7.16
C GLN A 155 -11.67 10.91 6.50
N LEU A 156 -10.96 11.17 5.40
CA LEU A 156 -10.24 10.18 4.61
C LEU A 156 -8.82 10.69 4.35
N LEU A 157 -7.83 9.88 4.70
CA LEU A 157 -6.42 10.12 4.43
C LEU A 157 -5.98 9.19 3.30
N LEU A 158 -5.41 9.76 2.24
CA LEU A 158 -4.89 9.04 1.08
C LEU A 158 -3.39 9.23 1.04
N LEU A 159 -2.64 8.15 1.21
CA LEU A 159 -1.18 8.17 1.28
C LEU A 159 -0.62 7.41 0.09
N ASP A 160 0.06 8.11 -0.81
CA ASP A 160 0.62 7.50 -2.02
C ASP A 160 2.12 7.20 -1.83
N GLU A 161 2.46 5.94 -1.57
CA GLU A 161 3.82 5.46 -1.25
C GLU A 161 4.55 6.34 -0.21
N PRO A 162 3.94 6.58 0.97
CA PRO A 162 4.35 7.65 1.88
C PRO A 162 5.71 7.43 2.55
N THR A 163 6.21 6.20 2.57
CA THR A 163 7.43 5.78 3.27
C THR A 163 8.54 5.32 2.32
N ALA A 164 8.38 5.58 1.02
CA ALA A 164 9.42 5.37 0.03
C ALA A 164 10.69 6.18 0.37
N GLY A 165 11.83 5.50 0.45
CA GLY A 165 13.12 6.14 0.76
C GLY A 165 13.29 6.61 2.21
N VAL A 166 12.42 6.18 3.13
CA VAL A 166 12.51 6.50 4.57
C VAL A 166 13.22 5.36 5.33
N ASP A 167 14.01 5.70 6.33
CA ASP A 167 14.71 4.71 7.17
C ASP A 167 13.74 3.88 8.04
N PRO A 168 14.14 2.68 8.50
CA PRO A 168 13.24 1.78 9.23
C PRO A 168 12.66 2.34 10.53
N LYS A 169 13.39 3.23 11.24
CA LYS A 169 12.88 3.83 12.47
C LYS A 169 11.79 4.85 12.13
N ALA A 170 12.06 5.77 11.21
CA ALA A 170 11.08 6.77 10.80
C ALA A 170 9.85 6.14 10.15
N ARG A 171 9.99 5.03 9.41
CA ARG A 171 8.85 4.24 8.89
C ARG A 171 7.93 3.74 10.01
N ARG A 172 8.49 3.16 11.07
CA ARG A 172 7.71 2.67 12.22
C ARG A 172 6.94 3.79 12.90
N ASP A 173 7.63 4.89 13.21
CA ASP A 173 7.01 6.05 13.84
C ASP A 173 5.89 6.67 12.96
N PHE A 174 6.06 6.63 11.63
CA PHE A 174 5.03 7.07 10.68
C PHE A 174 3.78 6.19 10.74
N TRP A 175 3.95 4.87 10.78
CA TRP A 175 2.84 3.92 10.94
C TRP A 175 2.15 4.03 12.31
N ASP A 176 2.89 4.31 13.38
CA ASP A 176 2.29 4.63 14.69
C ASP A 176 1.37 5.85 14.62
N THR A 177 1.78 6.86 13.85
CA THR A 177 0.97 8.06 13.63
C THR A 177 -0.30 7.76 12.82
N ILE A 178 -0.22 6.95 11.77
CA ILE A 178 -1.39 6.51 11.00
C ILE A 178 -2.39 5.76 11.90
N ARG A 179 -1.90 4.83 12.73
CA ARG A 179 -2.74 4.09 13.68
C ARG A 179 -3.46 5.01 14.64
N GLU A 180 -2.78 6.04 15.13
CA GLU A 180 -3.38 7.01 16.03
C GLU A 180 -4.52 7.78 15.36
N TYR A 181 -4.35 8.26 14.13
CA TYR A 181 -5.44 8.88 13.37
C TYR A 181 -6.58 7.92 13.09
N SER A 182 -6.29 6.65 12.81
CA SER A 182 -7.32 5.63 12.61
C SER A 182 -8.15 5.41 13.88
N ARG A 183 -7.55 5.41 15.07
CA ARG A 183 -8.27 5.35 16.36
C ARG A 183 -9.17 6.55 16.59
N GLN A 184 -8.82 7.70 16.03
CA GLN A 184 -9.63 8.92 16.06
C GLN A 184 -10.76 8.90 15.00
N GLY A 185 -10.91 7.81 14.25
CA GLY A 185 -11.99 7.59 13.28
C GLY A 185 -11.66 8.01 11.85
N VAL A 186 -10.42 8.42 11.57
CA VAL A 186 -9.97 8.76 10.21
C VAL A 186 -9.80 7.48 9.42
N THR A 187 -10.44 7.39 8.25
CA THR A 187 -10.22 6.25 7.34
C THR A 187 -8.94 6.49 6.55
N THR A 188 -8.07 5.49 6.41
CA THR A 188 -6.81 5.67 5.68
C THR A 188 -6.71 4.68 4.53
N LEU A 189 -6.33 5.15 3.35
CA LEU A 189 -5.89 4.30 2.24
C LEU A 189 -4.42 4.57 1.98
N VAL A 190 -3.59 3.53 2.07
CA VAL A 190 -2.15 3.61 1.87
C VAL A 190 -1.77 2.81 0.64
N SER A 191 -1.23 3.46 -0.39
CA SER A 191 -0.55 2.72 -1.46
C SER A 191 0.87 2.37 -1.05
N THR A 192 1.27 1.17 -1.38
CA THR A 192 2.65 0.73 -1.19
C THR A 192 2.98 -0.36 -2.20
N HIS A 193 4.27 -0.61 -2.40
CA HIS A 193 4.76 -1.80 -3.08
C HIS A 193 5.58 -2.68 -2.12
N TYR A 194 5.63 -2.33 -0.84
CA TYR A 194 6.38 -3.02 0.19
C TYR A 194 5.48 -3.93 1.04
N MET A 195 5.91 -5.17 1.24
CA MET A 195 5.10 -6.16 1.95
C MET A 195 5.02 -5.91 3.46
N ASP A 196 6.13 -5.50 4.04
CA ASP A 196 6.28 -5.15 5.46
C ASP A 196 5.42 -3.94 5.86
N GLU A 197 4.94 -3.17 4.89
CA GLU A 197 3.95 -2.13 5.07
C GLU A 197 2.52 -2.66 4.93
N ALA A 198 2.29 -3.54 3.96
CA ALA A 198 0.97 -4.13 3.73
C ALA A 198 0.46 -4.91 4.96
N VAL A 199 1.35 -5.61 5.69
CA VAL A 199 1.01 -6.31 6.95
C VAL A 199 0.45 -5.39 8.03
N GLN A 200 0.68 -4.07 7.95
CA GLN A 200 0.16 -3.10 8.93
C GLN A 200 -1.31 -2.72 8.65
N CYS A 201 -1.86 -3.13 7.51
CA CYS A 201 -3.21 -2.77 7.08
C CYS A 201 -4.24 -3.81 7.56
N ASP A 202 -5.47 -3.38 7.81
CA ASP A 202 -6.57 -4.26 8.20
C ASP A 202 -7.07 -5.10 7.02
N ARG A 203 -7.01 -4.52 5.82
CA ARG A 203 -7.50 -5.08 4.57
C ARG A 203 -6.60 -4.64 3.43
N ILE A 204 -6.39 -5.50 2.43
CA ILE A 204 -5.57 -5.18 1.27
C ILE A 204 -6.37 -5.43 -0.01
N ALA A 205 -6.33 -4.46 -0.92
CA ALA A 205 -6.55 -4.71 -2.35
C ALA A 205 -5.20 -4.81 -3.07
N TYR A 206 -5.03 -5.85 -3.87
CA TYR A 206 -3.87 -6.01 -4.73
C TYR A 206 -4.22 -5.66 -6.16
N ILE A 207 -3.44 -4.76 -6.76
CA ILE A 207 -3.57 -4.34 -8.15
C ILE A 207 -2.30 -4.65 -8.93
N ALA A 208 -2.45 -5.33 -10.06
CA ALA A 208 -1.39 -5.55 -11.03
C ALA A 208 -1.93 -5.26 -12.43
N TYR A 209 -1.12 -4.62 -13.27
CA TYR A 209 -1.46 -4.39 -14.68
C TYR A 209 -2.85 -3.76 -14.91
N GLY A 210 -3.23 -2.82 -14.04
CA GLY A 210 -4.51 -2.11 -14.07
C GLY A 210 -5.71 -2.86 -13.49
N LYS A 211 -5.56 -4.13 -13.09
CA LYS A 211 -6.64 -5.00 -12.62
C LYS A 211 -6.50 -5.38 -11.16
N LYS A 212 -7.64 -5.53 -10.48
CA LYS A 212 -7.69 -6.04 -9.12
C LYS A 212 -7.50 -7.56 -9.12
N LEU A 213 -6.45 -8.05 -8.48
CA LEU A 213 -6.24 -9.49 -8.32
C LEU A 213 -6.87 -10.03 -7.03
N LEU A 214 -6.95 -9.20 -5.99
CA LEU A 214 -7.38 -9.60 -4.66
C LEU A 214 -7.97 -8.40 -3.91
N ASP A 215 -8.92 -8.68 -3.03
CA ASP A 215 -9.50 -7.74 -2.07
C ASP A 215 -10.00 -8.52 -0.84
N ALA A 216 -9.25 -8.51 0.26
CA ALA A 216 -9.55 -9.33 1.43
C ALA A 216 -8.94 -8.76 2.72
N PRO A 217 -9.50 -9.10 3.91
CA PRO A 217 -8.86 -8.78 5.18
C PRO A 217 -7.47 -9.38 5.20
N THR A 218 -6.48 -8.63 5.68
CA THR A 218 -5.07 -9.01 5.56
C THR A 218 -4.79 -10.41 6.13
N ALA A 219 -5.38 -10.71 7.28
CA ALA A 219 -5.25 -12.01 7.96
C ALA A 219 -5.87 -13.20 7.18
N GLU A 220 -6.81 -12.95 6.27
CA GLU A 220 -7.49 -14.02 5.51
C GLU A 220 -6.79 -14.31 4.17
N ILE A 221 -5.90 -13.44 3.72
CA ILE A 221 -5.31 -13.52 2.37
C ILE A 221 -4.63 -14.87 2.11
N PRO A 222 -3.73 -15.37 2.99
CA PRO A 222 -3.03 -16.61 2.69
C PRO A 222 -3.98 -17.81 2.60
N GLY A 223 -4.94 -17.89 3.53
CA GLY A 223 -5.95 -18.95 3.53
C GLY A 223 -6.87 -18.92 2.31
N ARG A 224 -7.22 -17.73 1.80
CA ARG A 224 -8.06 -17.59 0.59
C ARG A 224 -7.40 -18.10 -0.68
N LEU A 225 -6.06 -18.08 -0.75
CA LEU A 225 -5.33 -18.60 -1.90
C LEU A 225 -5.17 -20.12 -1.86
N GLY A 226 -5.44 -20.76 -0.72
CA GLY A 226 -5.34 -22.21 -0.55
C GLY A 226 -3.91 -22.72 -0.72
N LEU A 227 -2.91 -21.92 -0.33
CA LEU A 227 -1.51 -22.29 -0.45
C LEU A 227 -1.08 -23.14 0.75
N HIS A 228 -0.48 -24.29 0.45
CA HIS A 228 0.28 -25.09 1.41
C HIS A 228 1.75 -24.74 1.29
N ALA A 229 2.47 -24.69 2.40
CA ALA A 229 3.86 -24.25 2.43
C ALA A 229 4.73 -25.14 3.31
N PHE A 230 5.95 -25.40 2.83
CA PHE A 230 7.02 -26.04 3.60
C PHE A 230 8.23 -25.13 3.65
N LYS A 231 8.82 -25.03 4.84
CA LYS A 231 10.08 -24.35 5.09
C LYS A 231 11.22 -25.37 5.13
N LEU A 232 12.23 -25.12 4.31
CA LEU A 232 13.46 -25.89 4.24
C LEU A 232 14.58 -25.02 4.81
N ASP A 233 15.16 -25.48 5.93
CA ASP A 233 16.28 -24.85 6.61
C ASP A 233 17.52 -25.76 6.51
N ASN A 234 18.71 -25.16 6.62
CA ASN A 234 20.01 -25.84 6.59
C ASN A 234 20.28 -26.58 5.26
N GLY A 235 21.40 -27.32 5.20
CA GLY A 235 21.84 -28.04 4.01
C GLY A 235 22.33 -27.12 2.88
N ASP A 236 22.51 -27.71 1.70
CA ASP A 236 22.89 -26.97 0.49
C ASP A 236 21.62 -26.40 -0.18
N LEU A 237 21.29 -25.16 0.17
CA LEU A 237 20.11 -24.46 -0.35
C LEU A 237 20.17 -24.26 -1.88
N GLU A 238 21.36 -24.17 -2.48
CA GLU A 238 21.48 -24.01 -3.93
C GLU A 238 21.14 -25.32 -4.65
N LYS A 239 21.67 -26.44 -4.16
CA LYS A 239 21.30 -27.78 -4.64
C LYS A 239 19.79 -28.02 -4.51
N LEU A 240 19.22 -27.74 -3.34
CA LEU A 240 17.78 -27.92 -3.09
C LEU A 240 16.92 -27.06 -4.02
N THR A 241 17.32 -25.81 -4.24
CA THR A 241 16.61 -24.92 -5.18
C THR A 241 16.64 -25.47 -6.60
N ALA A 242 17.78 -26.00 -7.05
CA ALA A 242 17.90 -26.58 -8.39
C ALA A 242 17.02 -27.84 -8.55
N GLU A 243 16.93 -28.68 -7.52
CA GLU A 243 16.16 -29.92 -7.55
C GLU A 243 14.63 -29.68 -7.50
N LEU A 244 14.18 -28.67 -6.74
CA LEU A 244 12.76 -28.37 -6.57
C LEU A 244 12.18 -27.48 -7.68
N ARG A 245 13.04 -26.84 -8.47
CA ARG A 245 12.59 -25.94 -9.54
C ARG A 245 11.84 -26.74 -10.60
N GLY A 246 10.55 -26.43 -10.77
CA GLY A 246 9.66 -27.11 -11.72
C GLY A 246 9.24 -28.51 -11.30
N ALA A 247 9.48 -28.89 -10.03
CA ALA A 247 9.00 -30.16 -9.49
C ALA A 247 7.47 -30.17 -9.34
N ASP A 248 6.87 -31.36 -9.42
CA ASP A 248 5.41 -31.51 -9.32
C ASP A 248 4.89 -31.03 -7.96
N GLY A 249 3.76 -30.32 -7.98
CA GLY A 249 3.18 -29.68 -6.80
C GLY A 249 3.90 -28.42 -6.30
N VAL A 250 5.01 -28.00 -6.90
CA VAL A 250 5.73 -26.77 -6.55
C VAL A 250 5.30 -25.62 -7.47
N GLU A 251 4.50 -24.69 -6.95
CA GLU A 251 4.10 -23.48 -7.66
C GLU A 251 4.95 -22.26 -7.27
N ILE A 252 5.49 -22.27 -6.05
CA ILE A 252 6.37 -21.22 -5.53
C ILE A 252 7.61 -21.84 -4.95
N LEU A 253 8.76 -21.30 -5.33
CA LEU A 253 10.05 -21.63 -4.76
C LEU A 253 10.82 -20.33 -4.53
N ALA A 254 10.88 -19.90 -3.27
CA ALA A 254 11.46 -18.61 -2.91
C ALA A 254 12.38 -18.72 -1.69
N ARG A 255 13.46 -17.94 -1.69
CA ARG A 255 14.45 -17.92 -0.60
C ARG A 255 14.14 -16.80 0.37
N PHE A 256 14.00 -17.15 1.64
CA PHE A 256 13.75 -16.25 2.76
C PHE A 256 14.94 -16.32 3.73
N GLY A 257 15.93 -15.46 3.47
CA GLY A 257 17.18 -15.43 4.23
C GLY A 257 17.95 -16.76 4.16
N ALA A 258 18.02 -17.44 5.31
CA ALA A 258 18.71 -18.72 5.47
C ALA A 258 17.81 -19.95 5.22
N SER A 259 16.64 -19.74 4.61
CA SER A 259 15.65 -20.79 4.36
C SER A 259 15.03 -20.67 2.98
N ILE A 260 14.42 -21.74 2.50
CA ILE A 260 13.61 -21.78 1.29
C ILE A 260 12.18 -22.10 1.69
N HIS A 261 11.22 -21.35 1.18
CA HIS A 261 9.82 -21.74 1.26
C HIS A 261 9.38 -22.29 -0.09
N VAL A 262 8.72 -23.44 -0.04
CA VAL A 262 8.17 -24.16 -1.18
C VAL A 262 6.67 -24.22 -1.00
N CYS A 263 5.90 -23.71 -1.95
CA CYS A 263 4.44 -23.64 -1.83
C CYS A 263 3.74 -24.18 -3.06
N GLY A 264 2.49 -24.64 -2.85
CA GLY A 264 1.61 -25.15 -3.90
C GLY A 264 0.18 -25.33 -3.39
N LYS A 265 -0.79 -25.41 -4.31
CA LYS A 265 -2.21 -25.66 -4.00
C LYS A 265 -2.51 -27.13 -3.77
N ASP A 266 -1.79 -28.03 -4.44
CA ASP A 266 -1.94 -29.46 -4.25
C ASP A 266 -1.04 -29.95 -3.10
N ARG A 267 -1.64 -30.10 -1.92
CA ARG A 267 -0.92 -30.52 -0.70
C ARG A 267 -0.24 -31.87 -0.86
N GLU A 268 -0.91 -32.84 -1.49
CA GLU A 268 -0.42 -34.22 -1.58
C GLU A 268 0.80 -34.28 -2.48
N LYS A 269 0.75 -33.62 -3.64
CA LYS A 269 1.89 -33.53 -4.55
C LYS A 269 3.06 -32.76 -3.94
N LEU A 270 2.77 -31.62 -3.30
CA LEU A 270 3.79 -30.81 -2.65
C LEU A 270 4.50 -31.61 -1.55
N ALA A 271 3.74 -32.28 -0.68
CA ALA A 271 4.30 -33.11 0.38
C ALA A 271 5.16 -34.25 -0.18
N ALA A 272 4.68 -34.97 -1.21
CA ALA A 272 5.46 -36.04 -1.85
C ALA A 272 6.77 -35.54 -2.48
N THR A 273 6.78 -34.31 -3.01
CA THR A 273 8.00 -33.66 -3.53
C THR A 273 8.95 -33.28 -2.42
N VAL A 274 8.44 -32.67 -1.34
CA VAL A 274 9.25 -32.24 -0.20
C VAL A 274 9.76 -33.43 0.64
N ASP A 275 9.07 -34.55 0.68
CA ASP A 275 9.54 -35.73 1.41
C ASP A 275 10.75 -36.41 0.75
N ARG A 276 10.93 -36.27 -0.58
CA ARG A 276 12.11 -36.78 -1.30
C ARG A 276 13.41 -36.15 -0.80
N ILE A 277 13.37 -34.86 -0.48
CA ILE A 277 14.54 -34.10 0.01
C ILE A 277 14.70 -34.17 1.53
N ARG A 278 13.71 -34.65 2.28
CA ARG A 278 13.78 -34.81 3.74
C ARG A 278 14.91 -35.77 4.16
N GLY A 279 15.33 -36.67 3.27
CA GLY A 279 16.45 -37.59 3.46
C GLY A 279 17.83 -37.00 3.20
N GLU A 280 17.94 -35.79 2.66
CA GLU A 280 19.24 -35.15 2.39
C GLU A 280 19.96 -34.77 3.71
N PRO A 281 21.27 -35.07 3.85
CA PRO A 281 22.00 -34.80 5.08
C PRO A 281 21.95 -33.33 5.50
N GLY A 282 21.45 -33.09 6.71
CA GLY A 282 21.44 -31.77 7.33
C GLY A 282 20.26 -30.87 6.94
N VAL A 283 19.37 -31.30 6.04
CA VAL A 283 18.16 -30.54 5.66
C VAL A 283 17.10 -30.71 6.74
N ARG A 284 16.46 -29.60 7.14
CA ARG A 284 15.30 -29.60 8.03
C ARG A 284 14.09 -29.11 7.26
N VAL A 285 13.07 -29.96 7.17
CA VAL A 285 11.78 -29.64 6.58
C VAL A 285 10.74 -29.43 7.68
N THR A 286 10.02 -28.31 7.61
CA THR A 286 8.91 -27.99 8.52
C THR A 286 7.70 -27.52 7.72
N GLU A 287 6.52 -28.08 7.97
CA GLU A 287 5.27 -27.55 7.41
C GLU A 287 4.96 -26.21 8.10
N ILE A 288 4.64 -25.18 7.31
CA ILE A 288 4.31 -23.84 7.80
C ILE A 288 3.01 -23.35 7.17
N GLU A 289 2.36 -22.38 7.80
CA GLU A 289 1.29 -21.63 7.16
C GLU A 289 1.90 -20.68 6.13
N ALA A 290 1.31 -20.59 4.93
CA ALA A 290 1.69 -19.58 3.95
C ALA A 290 1.44 -18.19 4.54
N GLY A 291 2.42 -17.29 4.39
CA GLY A 291 2.29 -15.90 4.79
C GLY A 291 1.79 -15.03 3.65
N LEU A 292 1.80 -13.71 3.89
CA LEU A 292 1.51 -12.74 2.86
C LEU A 292 2.56 -12.77 1.74
N GLU A 293 3.84 -12.88 2.07
CA GLU A 293 4.92 -12.87 1.07
C GLU A 293 4.73 -13.97 0.02
N GLU A 294 4.44 -15.21 0.45
CA GLU A 294 4.12 -16.34 -0.44
C GLU A 294 2.85 -16.05 -1.26
N ALA A 295 1.80 -15.56 -0.61
CA ALA A 295 0.55 -15.18 -1.27
C ALA A 295 0.77 -14.18 -2.41
N PHE A 296 1.67 -13.21 -2.24
CA PHE A 296 1.94 -12.21 -3.27
C PHE A 296 2.87 -12.70 -4.38
N ILE A 297 3.87 -13.53 -4.06
CA ILE A 297 4.67 -14.20 -5.09
C ILE A 297 3.77 -15.05 -5.97
N TYR A 298 2.81 -15.75 -5.36
CA TYR A 298 1.79 -16.52 -6.08
C TYR A 298 0.99 -15.66 -7.04
N LEU A 299 0.42 -14.55 -6.56
CA LEU A 299 -0.41 -13.66 -7.37
C LEU A 299 0.36 -13.05 -8.53
N MET A 300 1.62 -12.68 -8.32
CA MET A 300 2.48 -12.12 -9.37
C MET A 300 2.81 -13.15 -10.44
N ALA A 301 3.18 -14.38 -10.04
CA ALA A 301 3.51 -15.45 -10.98
C ALA A 301 2.32 -15.86 -11.87
N ASN A 302 1.09 -15.63 -11.40
CA ASN A 302 -0.14 -15.97 -12.10
C ASN A 302 -0.86 -14.75 -12.72
N SER A 303 -0.19 -13.60 -12.78
CA SER A 303 -0.75 -12.39 -13.40
C SER A 303 -0.15 -12.14 -14.77
N ASP A 304 -1.01 -11.82 -15.75
CA ASP A 304 -0.59 -11.49 -17.11
C ASP A 304 -0.06 -10.05 -17.18
N ASP A 305 1.17 -9.89 -17.67
CA ASP A 305 1.80 -8.59 -17.87
C ASP A 305 1.25 -7.90 -19.13
N ASN A 306 0.29 -6.98 -18.94
CA ASN A 306 -0.27 -6.20 -20.04
C ASN A 306 0.69 -5.12 -20.60
N PHE A 307 1.89 -4.95 -20.00
CA PHE A 307 2.90 -3.99 -20.45
C PHE A 307 4.10 -4.62 -21.16
N SER A 308 4.26 -5.95 -21.15
CA SER A 308 5.34 -6.64 -21.84
C SER A 308 5.11 -6.80 -23.35
N VAL A 309 3.93 -6.45 -23.87
CA VAL A 309 3.66 -6.40 -25.31
C VAL A 309 4.14 -5.05 -25.86
N GLY A 310 5.46 -4.90 -26.03
CA GLY A 310 6.07 -3.65 -26.50
C GLY A 310 7.48 -3.75 -27.08
N ASP A 311 8.29 -4.75 -26.70
CA ASP A 311 9.67 -4.89 -27.19
C ASP A 311 9.85 -6.06 -28.19
N ALA A 312 8.96 -6.13 -29.18
CA ALA A 312 9.18 -6.94 -30.39
C ALA A 312 8.62 -6.21 -31.61
N ALA A 313 9.42 -5.30 -32.15
CA ALA A 313 9.33 -4.81 -33.52
C ALA A 313 10.71 -4.88 -34.16
#